data_AF-A0A956A904-F1
#
_entry.id   AF-A0A956A904-F1
#
_cell.length_a   1.000
_cell.length_b   1.000
_cell.length_c   1.000
_cell.angle_alpha   90.00
_cell.angle_beta   90.00
_cell.angle_gamma   90.00
#
_symmetry.space_group_name_H-M   'P 1'
#
loop_
_entity.id
_entity.type
_entity.pdbx_description
1 polymer ?
#
loop_
_entity_poly.entity_id
_entity_poly.type
_entity_poly.pdbx_seq_one_letter_code
_entity_poly.pdbx_strand_id
1 'polypeptide(L)'
;AFDDVARVLPPRSRVTRATLTLSVRDSGAAADVRVHRVTAPWDELEVTWHSFDGAYDPAVAATFANGGPGWVGPVDADVTDLVRAWVAGDVPNDGLLLEQSGETATNYWTSEYGPADAPRLEVCALVVP
;
A
#
# COMPACT_ATOMS: atom_id res chain seq x y z
N ALA A 1 1.40 -16.08 3.01
CA ALA A 1 0.56 -15.16 3.78
C ALA A 1 1.44 -14.05 4.31
N PHE A 2 1.15 -12.79 3.98
CA PHE A 2 1.99 -11.61 4.24
C PHE A 2 1.92 -11.16 5.72
N ASP A 3 2.16 -12.11 6.62
CA ASP A 3 2.26 -11.94 8.08
C ASP A 3 3.60 -11.28 8.50
N ASP A 4 4.24 -10.55 7.57
CA ASP A 4 5.63 -10.08 7.70
C ASP A 4 5.74 -8.87 8.64
N VAL A 5 4.80 -7.93 8.56
CA VAL A 5 4.87 -6.66 9.31
C VAL A 5 4.84 -6.89 10.83
N ALA A 6 4.02 -7.82 11.33
CA ALA A 6 3.98 -8.14 12.76
C ALA A 6 5.22 -8.92 13.21
N ARG A 7 5.83 -9.71 12.33
CA ARG A 7 7.02 -10.54 12.64
C ARG A 7 8.31 -9.74 12.72
N VAL A 8 8.40 -8.60 12.02
CA VAL A 8 9.58 -7.73 12.06
C VAL A 8 9.56 -6.73 13.22
N LEU A 9 8.41 -6.53 13.87
CA LEU A 9 8.30 -5.64 15.03
C LEU A 9 8.68 -6.38 16.33
N PRO A 10 9.40 -5.72 17.27
CA PRO A 10 9.61 -6.28 18.60
C PRO A 10 8.28 -6.65 19.28
N PRO A 11 8.25 -7.69 20.14
CA PRO A 11 7.06 -8.02 20.91
C PRO A 11 6.55 -6.81 21.69
N ARG A 12 5.21 -6.68 21.81
CA ARG A 12 4.56 -5.54 22.47
C ARG A 12 4.89 -4.19 21.83
N SER A 13 5.06 -4.16 20.52
CA SER A 13 5.19 -2.89 19.78
C SER A 13 3.83 -2.24 19.56
N ARG A 14 3.76 -0.93 19.79
CA ARG A 14 2.63 -0.09 19.37
C ARG A 14 3.06 0.74 18.16
N VAL A 15 2.41 0.52 17.02
CA VAL A 15 2.64 1.29 15.79
C VAL A 15 2.24 2.75 16.00
N THR A 16 3.19 3.66 15.83
CA THR A 16 2.97 5.11 15.93
C THR A 16 2.77 5.77 14.58
N ARG A 17 3.43 5.26 13.54
CA ARG A 17 3.31 5.71 12.15
C ARG A 17 3.55 4.54 11.20
N ALA A 18 2.82 4.50 10.10
CA ALA A 18 3.19 3.71 8.95
C ALA A 18 2.96 4.50 7.65
N THR A 19 3.99 4.55 6.80
CA THR A 19 3.97 5.27 5.53
C THR A 19 4.26 4.31 4.39
N LEU A 20 3.34 4.22 3.43
CA LEU A 20 3.58 3.58 2.14
C LEU A 20 4.17 4.61 1.19
N THR A 21 5.36 4.36 0.67
CA THR A 21 5.99 5.16 -0.38
C THR A 21 5.98 4.39 -1.70
N LEU A 22 5.49 5.02 -2.76
CA LEU A 22 5.49 4.52 -4.13
C LEU A 22 6.24 5.50 -5.03
N SER A 23 7.04 5.02 -5.98
CA SER A 23 7.69 5.89 -6.96
C SER A 23 6.86 5.99 -8.23
N VAL A 24 6.32 7.18 -8.52
CA VAL A 24 5.61 7.48 -9.77
C VAL A 24 6.60 7.50 -10.92
N ARG A 25 6.33 6.71 -11.95
CA ARG A 25 7.05 6.71 -13.23
C ARG A 25 6.50 7.77 -14.17
N ASP A 26 5.18 7.78 -14.33
CA ASP A 26 4.45 8.74 -15.16
C ASP A 26 2.96 8.77 -14.76
N SER A 27 2.29 9.89 -15.04
CA SER A 27 0.86 10.06 -14.88
C SER A 27 0.26 10.92 -16.00
N GLY A 28 -0.93 10.55 -16.47
CA GLY A 28 -1.63 11.27 -17.55
C GLY A 28 -2.39 12.52 -17.09
N ALA A 29 -2.74 12.59 -15.80
CA ALA A 29 -3.43 13.71 -15.18
C ALA A 29 -3.14 13.76 -13.68
N ALA A 30 -3.38 14.91 -13.06
CA ALA A 30 -3.37 15.03 -11.60
C ALA A 30 -4.59 14.30 -11.03
N ALA A 31 -4.35 13.40 -10.08
CA ALA A 31 -5.40 12.61 -9.46
C ALA A 31 -5.07 12.25 -8.02
N ASP A 32 -6.13 12.03 -7.25
CA ASP A 32 -6.05 11.38 -5.95
C ASP A 32 -6.17 9.87 -6.14
N VAL A 33 -5.30 9.15 -5.44
CA VAL A 33 -5.25 7.69 -5.42
C VAL A 33 -5.65 7.22 -4.04
N ARG A 34 -6.65 6.34 -3.98
CA ARG A 34 -7.16 5.73 -2.77
C ARG A 34 -6.51 4.38 -2.56
N VAL A 35 -6.16 4.11 -1.31
CA VAL A 35 -5.62 2.82 -0.89
C VAL A 35 -6.71 2.04 -0.21
N HIS A 36 -6.88 0.79 -0.62
CA HIS A 36 -7.85 -0.16 -0.06
C HIS A 36 -7.13 -1.40 0.44
N ARG A 37 -7.65 -2.00 1.51
CA ARG A 37 -7.15 -3.28 2.01
C ARG A 37 -7.65 -4.41 1.12
N VAL A 38 -6.77 -5.30 0.69
CA VAL A 38 -7.16 -6.57 0.03
C VAL A 38 -7.71 -7.54 1.08
N THR A 39 -8.78 -8.26 0.74
CA THR A 39 -9.55 -9.09 1.69
C THR A 39 -9.37 -10.60 1.49
N ALA A 40 -8.62 -11.01 0.48
CA ALA A 40 -8.30 -12.41 0.20
C ALA A 40 -6.89 -12.54 -0.37
N PRO A 41 -6.18 -13.65 -0.10
CA PRO A 41 -4.86 -13.88 -0.65
C PRO A 41 -4.92 -14.00 -2.18
N TRP A 42 -3.88 -13.53 -2.85
CA TRP A 42 -3.70 -13.64 -4.29
C TRP A 42 -2.28 -14.10 -4.61
N ASP A 43 -2.13 -14.78 -5.74
CA ASP A 43 -0.83 -15.17 -6.29
C ASP A 43 -0.41 -14.13 -7.33
N GLU A 44 0.76 -13.53 -7.14
CA GLU A 44 1.26 -12.47 -8.01
C GLU A 44 1.42 -12.89 -9.47
N LEU A 45 1.70 -14.17 -9.73
CA LEU A 45 1.91 -14.68 -11.08
C LEU A 45 0.62 -15.13 -11.76
N GLU A 46 -0.47 -15.33 -11.00
CA GLU A 46 -1.72 -15.91 -11.51
C GLU A 46 -2.93 -14.99 -11.38
N VAL A 47 -2.86 -13.94 -10.55
CA VAL A 47 -3.98 -13.03 -10.34
C VAL A 47 -4.31 -12.27 -11.63
N THR A 48 -5.61 -12.13 -11.88
CA THR A 48 -6.18 -11.29 -12.94
C THR A 48 -7.25 -10.42 -12.33
N TRP A 49 -7.69 -9.36 -13.01
CA TRP A 49 -8.82 -8.57 -12.53
C TRP A 49 -10.08 -9.42 -12.29
N HIS A 50 -10.31 -10.43 -13.14
CA HIS A 50 -11.46 -11.32 -13.01
C HIS A 50 -11.32 -12.27 -11.82
N SER A 51 -10.14 -12.88 -11.61
CA SER A 51 -9.91 -13.78 -10.48
C SER A 51 -9.74 -13.06 -9.14
N PHE A 52 -9.39 -11.77 -9.17
CA PHE A 52 -9.40 -10.91 -7.99
C PHE A 52 -10.84 -10.66 -7.48
N ASP A 53 -11.85 -10.72 -8.36
CA ASP A 53 -13.29 -10.72 -8.04
C ASP A 53 -13.73 -9.66 -7.02
N GLY A 54 -13.12 -8.48 -7.06
CA GLY A 54 -13.41 -7.40 -6.11
C GLY A 54 -13.04 -7.72 -4.66
N ALA A 55 -12.02 -8.54 -4.43
CA ALA A 55 -11.51 -8.91 -3.11
C ALA A 55 -10.77 -7.75 -2.39
N TYR A 56 -11.43 -6.62 -2.22
CA TYR A 56 -10.95 -5.50 -1.43
C TYR A 56 -12.07 -4.89 -0.59
N ASP A 57 -11.67 -4.24 0.48
CA ASP A 57 -12.56 -3.47 1.35
C ASP A 57 -12.87 -2.10 0.69
N PRO A 58 -14.14 -1.77 0.42
CA PRO A 58 -14.49 -0.46 -0.15
C PRO A 58 -14.12 0.72 0.75
N ALA A 59 -13.86 0.50 2.05
CA ALA A 59 -13.36 1.53 2.94
C ALA A 59 -11.98 2.03 2.48
N VAL A 60 -11.83 3.35 2.40
CA VAL A 60 -10.57 4.00 2.04
C VAL A 60 -9.65 3.99 3.25
N ALA A 61 -8.53 3.27 3.15
CA ALA A 61 -7.52 3.21 4.20
C ALA A 61 -6.58 4.41 4.18
N ALA A 62 -6.28 4.95 3.00
CA ALA A 62 -5.46 6.15 2.81
C ALA A 62 -5.78 6.83 1.48
N THR A 63 -5.36 8.08 1.32
CA THR A 63 -5.42 8.81 0.05
C THR A 63 -4.16 9.65 -0.12
N PHE A 64 -3.64 9.70 -1.35
CA PHE A 64 -2.48 10.52 -1.70
C PHE A 64 -2.61 11.09 -3.11
N ALA A 65 -1.93 12.20 -3.37
CA ALA A 65 -1.87 12.80 -4.71
C ALA A 65 -0.75 12.14 -5.54
N ASN A 66 -1.01 11.88 -6.82
CA ASN A 66 -0.02 11.29 -7.73
C ASN A 66 1.06 12.28 -8.23
N GLY A 67 1.02 13.54 -7.79
CA GLY A 67 1.91 14.63 -8.23
C GLY A 67 1.55 15.27 -9.58
N GLY A 68 0.77 14.58 -10.42
CA GLY A 68 0.30 15.05 -11.72
C GLY A 68 1.33 15.00 -12.85
N PRO A 69 0.97 15.50 -14.05
CA PRO A 69 1.80 15.36 -15.25
C PRO A 69 3.17 16.01 -15.08
N GLY A 70 4.23 15.27 -15.45
CA GLY A 70 5.61 15.70 -15.34
C GLY A 70 6.28 15.43 -13.98
N TRP A 71 5.52 14.98 -12.97
CA TRP A 71 6.10 14.46 -11.74
C TRP A 71 6.65 13.05 -11.96
N VAL A 72 7.89 12.83 -11.51
CA VAL A 72 8.55 11.52 -11.46
C VAL A 72 9.28 11.44 -10.12
N GLY A 73 8.93 10.47 -9.28
CA GLY A 73 9.50 10.34 -7.95
C GLY A 73 8.50 9.87 -6.89
N PRO A 74 8.89 9.92 -5.62
CA PRO A 74 8.14 9.32 -4.53
C PRO A 74 6.84 10.07 -4.23
N VAL A 75 5.80 9.32 -3.88
CA VAL A 75 4.56 9.78 -3.28
C VAL A 75 4.23 8.90 -2.07
N ASP A 76 3.65 9.51 -1.04
CA ASP A 76 3.45 8.87 0.27
C ASP A 76 1.97 8.78 0.62
N ALA A 77 1.58 7.65 1.20
CA ALA A 77 0.27 7.43 1.81
C ALA A 77 0.43 7.06 3.30
N ASP A 78 -0.30 7.76 4.17
CA ASP A 78 -0.38 7.40 5.59
C ASP A 78 -1.33 6.21 5.76
N VAL A 79 -0.77 5.04 6.06
CA VAL A 79 -1.50 3.77 6.27
C VAL A 79 -1.42 3.32 7.73
N THR A 80 -1.17 4.25 8.66
CA THR A 80 -0.91 3.96 10.07
C THR A 80 -2.00 3.11 10.71
N ASP A 81 -3.27 3.45 10.49
CA ASP A 81 -4.39 2.76 11.13
C ASP A 81 -4.62 1.36 10.55
N LEU A 82 -4.40 1.18 9.24
CA LEU A 82 -4.45 -0.15 8.62
C LEU A 82 -3.34 -1.05 9.13
N VAL A 83 -2.11 -0.53 9.23
CA VAL A 83 -0.97 -1.29 9.76
C VAL A 83 -1.16 -1.63 11.25
N ARG A 84 -1.80 -0.74 12.04
CA ARG A 84 -2.20 -1.07 13.41
C ARG A 84 -3.15 -2.28 13.45
N ALA A 85 -4.14 -2.31 12.58
CA ALA A 85 -5.10 -3.42 12.52
C ALA A 85 -4.42 -4.74 12.09
N TRP A 86 -3.46 -4.69 11.16
CA TRP A 86 -2.64 -5.86 10.79
C TRP A 86 -1.80 -6.37 11.97
N VAL A 87 -1.10 -5.48 12.67
CA VAL A 87 -0.24 -5.86 13.80
C VAL A 87 -1.05 -6.37 15.00
N ALA A 88 -2.26 -5.85 15.20
CA ALA A 88 -3.19 -6.34 16.22
C ALA A 88 -3.81 -7.70 15.87
N GLY A 89 -3.74 -8.12 14.60
CA GLY A 89 -4.38 -9.33 14.09
C GLY A 89 -5.89 -9.18 13.89
N ASP A 90 -6.42 -7.95 13.89
CA ASP A 90 -7.84 -7.66 13.71
C ASP A 90 -8.29 -7.98 12.27
N VAL A 91 -7.39 -7.77 11.29
CA VAL A 91 -7.60 -8.10 9.88
C VAL A 91 -6.32 -8.71 9.30
N PRO A 92 -6.42 -9.66 8.35
CA PRO A 92 -5.25 -10.20 7.66
C PRO A 92 -4.60 -9.15 6.76
N ASN A 93 -3.30 -9.31 6.54
CA ASN A 93 -2.58 -8.59 5.51
C ASN A 93 -2.50 -9.47 4.25
N ASP A 94 -3.36 -9.18 3.28
CA ASP A 94 -3.37 -9.80 1.95
C ASP A 94 -2.90 -8.81 0.86
N GLY A 95 -2.38 -7.64 1.24
CA GLY A 95 -1.91 -6.60 0.34
C GLY A 95 -2.84 -5.38 0.26
N LEU A 96 -2.51 -4.50 -0.68
CA LEU A 96 -3.18 -3.21 -0.91
C LEU A 96 -3.62 -3.09 -2.36
N LEU A 97 -4.81 -2.53 -2.57
CA LEU A 97 -5.29 -2.10 -3.87
C LEU A 97 -5.18 -0.58 -3.99
N LEU A 98 -4.73 -0.10 -5.15
CA LEU A 98 -4.68 1.31 -5.51
C LEU A 98 -5.82 1.61 -6.48
N GLU A 99 -6.74 2.48 -6.08
CA GLU A 99 -7.85 2.95 -6.91
C GLU A 99 -7.61 4.41 -7.29
N GLN A 100 -7.63 4.71 -8.58
CA GLN A 100 -7.63 6.08 -9.08
C GLN A 100 -8.94 6.34 -9.83
N SER A 101 -9.58 7.47 -9.57
CA SER A 101 -10.72 7.92 -10.36
C SER A 101 -10.27 8.59 -11.67
N GLY A 102 -11.03 8.38 -12.75
CA GLY A 102 -10.82 9.04 -14.04
C GLY A 102 -10.41 8.08 -15.15
N GLU A 103 -10.18 8.63 -16.35
CA GLU A 103 -9.84 7.85 -17.55
C GLU A 103 -8.32 7.69 -17.77
N THR A 104 -7.50 8.31 -16.92
CA THR A 104 -6.03 8.21 -16.99
C THR A 104 -5.51 7.25 -15.94
N ALA A 105 -4.36 6.62 -16.21
CA ALA A 105 -3.63 5.81 -15.25
C ALA A 105 -2.42 6.56 -14.67
N THR A 106 -1.98 6.11 -13.51
CA THR A 106 -0.67 6.43 -12.93
C THR A 106 0.16 5.14 -12.93
N ASN A 107 1.37 5.20 -13.47
CA ASN A 107 2.29 4.08 -13.48
C ASN A 107 3.30 4.24 -12.34
N TYR A 108 3.57 3.15 -11.62
CA TYR A 108 4.55 3.11 -10.53
C TYR A 108 5.70 2.16 -10.89
N TRP A 109 6.89 2.42 -10.36
CA TRP A 109 7.99 1.47 -10.44
C TRP A 109 7.73 0.26 -9.53
N THR A 110 8.14 -0.92 -10.00
CA THR A 110 8.03 -2.17 -9.25
C THR A 110 9.40 -2.56 -8.68
N SER A 111 9.41 -3.53 -7.76
CA SER A 111 10.65 -4.03 -7.14
C SER A 111 11.60 -4.66 -8.15
N GLU A 112 11.09 -5.19 -9.27
CA GLU A 112 11.89 -5.80 -10.36
C GLU A 112 12.70 -4.77 -11.13
N TYR A 113 12.31 -3.49 -11.11
CA TYR A 113 13.07 -2.43 -11.77
C TYR A 113 14.38 -2.15 -11.05
N GLY A 114 14.35 -2.10 -9.72
CA GLY A 114 15.52 -1.90 -8.89
C GLY A 114 15.18 -1.35 -7.50
N PRO A 115 16.12 -1.46 -6.53
CA PRO A 115 15.84 -1.16 -5.13
C PRO A 115 15.67 0.34 -4.82
N ALA A 116 16.10 1.24 -5.72
CA ALA A 116 16.00 2.68 -5.49
C ALA A 116 14.57 3.20 -5.57
N ASP A 117 13.75 2.60 -6.43
CA ASP A 117 12.37 3.02 -6.73
C ASP A 117 11.33 1.97 -6.34
N ALA A 118 11.76 0.90 -5.66
CA ALA A 118 10.88 -0.15 -5.20
C ALA A 118 9.85 0.38 -4.18
N PRO A 119 8.58 -0.10 -4.22
CA PRO A 119 7.60 0.19 -3.19
C PRO A 119 8.13 -0.10 -1.78
N ARG A 120 7.91 0.81 -0.84
CA ARG A 120 8.37 0.67 0.55
C ARG A 120 7.23 0.93 1.53
N LEU A 121 7.12 0.07 2.55
CA LEU A 121 6.33 0.33 3.75
C LEU A 121 7.28 0.62 4.92
N GLU A 122 7.30 1.85 5.41
CA GLU A 122 8.03 2.22 6.61
C GLU A 122 7.10 2.20 7.83
N VAL A 123 7.50 1.51 8.90
CA VAL A 123 6.73 1.42 10.15
C VAL A 123 7.57 1.92 11.32
N CYS A 124 7.11 2.97 11.99
CA CYS A 124 7.64 3.40 13.27
C CYS A 124 6.78 2.83 14.40
N ALA A 125 7.42 2.26 15.41
CA ALA A 125 6.75 1.73 16.59
C ALA A 125 7.50 2.04 17.87
N LEU A 126 6.78 2.02 18.99
CA LEU A 126 7.34 2.10 20.33
C LEU A 126 7.10 0.77 21.04
N VAL A 127 8.14 0.24 21.68
CA VAL A 127 7.99 -0.91 22.58
C VAL A 127 7.26 -0.44 23.83
N VAL A 128 6.11 -1.05 24.12
CA VAL A 128 5.38 -0.78 25.37
C VAL A 128 5.76 -1.82 26.44
N PRO A 129 5.91 -1.40 27.72
CA PRO A 129 6.23 -2.31 28.83
C PRO A 129 5.24 -3.47 28.99
#